data_AF-A0A1V3WBZ1-F1
#
_entry.id   AF-A0A1V3WBZ1-F1
#
_cell.length_a   1.000
_cell.length_b   1.000
_cell.length_c   1.000
_cell.angle_alpha   90.00
_cell.angle_beta   90.00
_cell.angle_gamma   90.00
#
_symmetry.space_group_name_H-M   'P 1'
#
loop_
_entity.id
_entity.type
_entity.pdbx_description
1 polymer ?
#
loop_
_entity_poly.entity_id
_entity_poly.type
_entity_poly.pdbx_seq_one_letter_code
_entity_poly.pdbx_strand_id
1 'polypeptide(L)'
;MSTDSPDIGDPEIDKWDPGLTKRLMSVMRPILKTYFRCEVHGLDSFPPGGALVVGNHSGGMFPMDVPIFSIDFYDKFGYDRPVYTLSHDILFMG
;
A
#
# COMPACT_ATOMS: atom_id res chain seq x y z
N MET A 1 -34.10 14.27 -9.90
CA MET A 1 -33.34 15.13 -8.96
C MET A 1 -32.86 14.20 -7.87
N SER A 2 -31.72 13.57 -8.09
CA SER A 2 -31.16 12.58 -7.17
C SER A 2 -30.46 13.34 -6.04
N THR A 3 -30.86 13.05 -4.81
CA THR A 3 -30.30 13.62 -3.60
C THR A 3 -28.86 13.13 -3.44
N ASP A 4 -27.91 14.04 -3.57
CA ASP A 4 -26.53 13.85 -3.12
C ASP A 4 -26.58 13.58 -1.62
N SER A 5 -26.28 12.34 -1.25
CA SER A 5 -26.05 12.01 0.16
C SER A 5 -24.70 12.61 0.55
N PRO A 6 -24.55 13.24 1.72
CA PRO A 6 -23.27 13.79 2.14
C PRO A 6 -22.25 12.65 2.17
N ASP A 7 -21.09 12.88 1.53
CA ASP A 7 -19.92 12.02 1.60
C ASP A 7 -19.41 12.01 3.04
N ILE A 8 -20.01 11.17 3.87
CA ILE A 8 -19.49 10.85 5.20
C ILE A 8 -18.28 9.98 4.89
N GLY A 9 -17.11 10.61 4.84
CA GLY A 9 -15.83 9.96 4.56
C GLY A 9 -15.74 8.64 5.30
N ASP A 10 -15.37 7.59 4.57
CA ASP A 10 -15.30 6.24 5.10
C ASP A 10 -14.35 6.23 6.32
N PRO A 11 -14.86 5.99 7.55
CA PRO A 11 -14.06 6.08 8.77
C PRO A 11 -12.92 5.07 8.82
N GLU A 12 -12.89 4.11 7.89
CA GLU A 12 -11.81 3.15 7.72
C GLU A 12 -10.58 3.75 7.01
N ILE A 13 -10.77 4.68 6.07
CA ILE A 13 -9.70 5.37 5.34
C ILE A 13 -9.04 6.46 6.22
N ASP A 14 -9.78 7.04 7.17
CA ASP A 14 -9.31 8.12 8.05
C ASP A 14 -8.24 7.69 9.09
N LYS A 15 -7.88 6.40 9.18
CA LYS A 15 -6.95 5.87 10.20
C LYS A 15 -5.50 5.74 9.72
N TRP A 16 -5.11 6.40 8.64
CA TRP A 16 -3.74 6.37 8.15
C TRP A 16 -2.73 6.87 9.21
N ASP A 17 -1.75 6.01 9.56
CA ASP A 17 -0.64 6.37 10.45
C ASP A 17 0.71 6.22 9.70
N PRO A 18 1.31 7.33 9.26
CA PRO A 18 2.60 7.30 8.55
C PRO A 18 3.75 6.88 9.47
N GLY A 19 3.67 7.15 10.77
CA GLY A 19 4.71 6.79 11.75
C GLY A 19 4.76 5.29 11.99
N LEU A 20 3.59 4.67 12.22
CA LEU A 20 3.46 3.22 12.32
C LEU A 20 3.91 2.53 11.03
N THR A 21 3.44 3.01 9.88
CA THR A 21 3.80 2.42 8.58
C THR A 21 5.30 2.51 8.32
N LYS A 22 5.93 3.65 8.61
CA LYS A 22 7.39 3.80 8.50
C LYS A 22 8.16 2.83 9.38
N ARG A 23 7.70 2.60 10.61
CA ARG A 23 8.33 1.64 11.51
C ARG A 23 8.22 0.21 10.97
N LEU A 24 7.03 -0.19 10.50
CA LEU A 24 6.80 -1.51 9.90
C LEU A 24 7.67 -1.72 8.66
N MET A 25 7.65 -0.77 7.71
CA MET A 25 8.46 -0.83 6.49
C MET A 25 9.95 -0.91 6.80
N SER A 26 10.43 -0.17 7.81
CA SER A 26 11.85 -0.22 8.23
C SER A 26 12.27 -1.60 8.73
N VAL A 27 11.37 -2.30 9.44
CA VAL A 27 11.62 -3.68 9.92
C VAL A 27 11.54 -4.69 8.78
N MET A 28 10.63 -4.52 7.82
CA MET A 28 10.47 -5.44 6.69
C MET A 28 11.55 -5.28 5.62
N ARG A 29 12.06 -4.06 5.40
CA ARG A 29 13.06 -3.74 4.37
C ARG A 29 14.26 -4.70 4.31
N PRO A 30 14.94 -5.06 5.42
CA PRO A 30 16.05 -6.00 5.35
C PRO A 30 15.61 -7.38 4.83
N ILE A 31 14.45 -7.90 5.24
CA ILE A 31 13.95 -9.21 4.77
C ILE A 31 13.65 -9.15 3.27
N LEU A 32 12.95 -8.10 2.83
CA LEU A 32 12.56 -7.91 1.44
C LEU A 32 13.78 -7.74 0.51
N LYS A 33 14.78 -6.96 0.93
CA LYS A 33 15.98 -6.70 0.12
C LYS A 33 17.03 -7.80 0.17
N THR A 34 17.11 -8.60 1.25
CA THR A 34 18.16 -9.64 1.39
C THR A 34 17.67 -11.04 1.06
N TYR A 35 16.46 -11.42 1.50
CA TYR A 35 15.92 -12.76 1.23
C TYR A 35 15.18 -12.79 -0.11
N PHE A 36 14.18 -11.91 -0.28
CA PHE A 36 13.43 -11.83 -1.54
C PHE A 36 14.24 -11.15 -2.65
N ARG A 37 15.24 -10.33 -2.28
CA ARG A 37 16.09 -9.58 -3.23
C ARG A 37 15.24 -8.79 -4.22
N CYS A 38 14.21 -8.12 -3.69
CA CYS A 38 13.23 -7.48 -4.53
C CYS A 38 13.77 -6.20 -5.20
N GLU A 39 13.35 -6.00 -6.45
CA GLU A 39 13.61 -4.80 -7.23
C GLU A 39 12.29 -4.25 -7.76
N VAL A 40 12.08 -2.94 -7.60
CA VAL A 40 10.95 -2.23 -8.19
C VAL A 40 11.49 -1.20 -9.19
N HIS A 41 10.97 -1.28 -10.42
CA HIS A 41 11.40 -0.45 -11.54
C HIS A 41 10.27 0.47 -12.00
N GLY A 42 10.60 1.58 -12.66
CA GLY A 42 9.61 2.44 -13.33
C GLY A 42 8.87 3.43 -12.43
N LEU A 43 9.24 3.55 -11.15
CA LEU A 43 8.62 4.53 -10.25
C LEU A 43 8.88 5.98 -10.67
N ASP A 44 9.84 6.27 -11.54
CA ASP A 44 10.05 7.61 -12.13
C ASP A 44 8.88 8.07 -13.00
N SER A 45 8.18 7.12 -13.63
CA SER A 45 7.02 7.39 -14.49
C SER A 45 5.70 7.37 -13.73
N PHE A 46 5.73 7.23 -12.40
CA PHE A 46 4.52 7.11 -11.60
C PHE A 46 3.77 8.46 -11.58
N PRO A 47 2.47 8.49 -11.85
CA PRO A 47 1.73 9.76 -11.97
C PRO A 47 1.68 10.52 -10.63
N PRO A 48 1.62 11.87 -10.66
CA PRO A 48 1.35 12.67 -9.47
C PRO A 48 -0.10 12.45 -8.99
N GLY A 49 -0.36 12.64 -7.70
CA GLY A 49 -1.70 12.50 -7.11
C GLY A 49 -2.13 11.04 -6.85
N GLY A 50 -3.45 10.78 -6.86
CA GLY A 50 -3.99 9.44 -6.66
C GLY A 50 -3.80 8.54 -7.88
N ALA A 51 -3.48 7.26 -7.67
CA ALA A 51 -3.31 6.28 -8.73
C ALA A 51 -3.82 4.91 -8.28
N LEU A 52 -4.48 4.18 -9.19
CA LEU A 52 -4.82 2.77 -9.00
C LEU A 52 -3.73 1.90 -9.62
N VAL A 53 -2.99 1.17 -8.78
CA VAL A 53 -1.98 0.22 -9.22
C VAL A 53 -2.64 -1.14 -9.39
N VAL A 54 -2.57 -1.69 -10.61
CA VAL A 54 -3.11 -3.03 -10.92
C VAL A 54 -1.94 -3.97 -11.16
N GLY A 55 -1.93 -5.09 -10.45
CA GLY A 55 -0.87 -6.09 -10.52
C GLY A 55 -1.39 -7.50 -10.29
N ASN A 56 -0.53 -8.49 -10.55
CA ASN A 56 -0.84 -9.89 -10.31
C ASN A 56 -0.69 -10.22 -8.83
N HIS A 57 -1.70 -10.86 -8.25
CA HIS A 57 -1.64 -11.37 -6.89
C HIS A 57 -0.79 -12.65 -6.82
N SER A 58 0.44 -12.51 -6.33
CA SER A 58 1.44 -13.58 -6.30
C SER A 58 1.83 -13.93 -4.87
N GLY A 59 1.64 -15.19 -4.44
CA GLY A 59 2.02 -15.66 -3.10
C GLY A 59 0.91 -16.33 -2.28
N GLY A 60 -0.28 -16.51 -2.86
CA GLY A 60 -1.40 -17.17 -2.18
C GLY A 60 -1.83 -16.39 -0.94
N MET A 61 -1.83 -17.03 0.23
CA MET A 61 -2.25 -16.40 1.49
C MET A 61 -1.29 -15.28 1.96
N PHE A 62 -0.02 -15.30 1.54
CA PHE A 62 0.98 -14.32 1.93
C PHE A 62 1.57 -13.62 0.70
N PRO A 63 0.79 -12.73 0.07
CA PRO A 63 1.20 -12.05 -1.14
C PRO A 63 2.30 -11.02 -0.81
N MET A 64 3.50 -11.23 -1.38
CA MET A 64 4.67 -10.38 -1.11
C MET A 64 4.78 -9.21 -2.10
N ASP A 65 3.96 -9.17 -3.13
CA ASP A 65 3.85 -8.08 -4.11
C ASP A 65 3.58 -6.72 -3.44
N VAL A 66 2.61 -6.67 -2.52
CA VAL A 66 2.22 -5.45 -1.80
C VAL A 66 3.36 -4.89 -0.94
N PRO A 67 3.99 -5.64 -0.02
CA PRO A 67 5.09 -5.10 0.77
C PRO A 67 6.33 -4.79 -0.06
N ILE A 68 6.63 -5.58 -1.11
CA ILE A 68 7.73 -5.30 -2.04
C ILE A 68 7.51 -3.95 -2.74
N PHE A 69 6.32 -3.74 -3.29
CA PHE A 69 5.97 -2.47 -3.93
C PHE A 69 6.04 -1.32 -2.93
N SER A 70 5.44 -1.50 -1.76
CA SER A 70 5.31 -0.46 -0.74
C SER A 70 6.65 0.06 -0.24
N ILE A 71 7.65 -0.81 0.00
CA ILE A 71 8.94 -0.33 0.51
C ILE A 71 9.65 0.62 -0.46
N ASP A 72 9.67 0.30 -1.76
CA ASP A 72 10.37 1.11 -2.76
C ASP A 72 9.53 2.34 -3.14
N PHE A 73 8.20 2.21 -3.09
CA PHE A 73 7.28 3.34 -3.24
C PHE A 73 7.49 4.39 -2.13
N TYR A 74 7.52 3.97 -0.87
CA TYR A 74 7.74 4.88 0.25
C TYR A 74 9.17 5.43 0.32
N ASP A 75 10.17 4.68 -0.14
CA ASP A 75 11.55 5.18 -0.28
C ASP A 75 11.61 6.35 -1.28
N LYS A 76 10.81 6.31 -2.35
CA LYS A 76 10.78 7.34 -3.39
C LYS A 76 9.86 8.52 -3.07
N PHE A 77 8.63 8.26 -2.62
CA PHE A 77 7.58 9.26 -2.50
C PHE A 77 7.31 9.73 -1.07
N GLY A 78 7.90 9.06 -0.07
CA GLY A 78 7.63 9.35 1.33
C GLY A 78 6.27 8.84 1.79
N TYR A 79 5.99 8.99 3.09
CA TYR A 79 4.84 8.40 3.78
C TYR A 79 3.60 9.31 3.78
N ASP A 80 3.67 10.51 3.19
CA ASP A 80 2.52 11.40 3.03
C ASP A 80 1.58 10.95 1.91
N ARG A 81 1.98 9.92 1.15
CA ARG A 81 1.22 9.31 0.06
C ARG A 81 0.86 7.87 0.43
N PRO A 82 -0.31 7.61 1.04
CA PRO A 82 -0.67 6.28 1.53
C PRO A 82 -0.87 5.28 0.38
N VAL A 83 -0.43 4.04 0.60
CA VAL A 83 -0.75 2.87 -0.23
C VAL A 83 -1.87 2.10 0.44
N TYR A 84 -3.04 2.09 -0.19
CA TYR A 84 -4.18 1.29 0.23
C TYR A 84 -4.27 0.01 -0.60
N THR A 85 -4.28 -1.14 0.08
CA THR A 85 -4.38 -2.45 -0.56
C THR A 85 -5.80 -2.96 -0.51
N LEU A 86 -6.37 -3.24 -1.68
CA LEU A 86 -7.67 -3.88 -1.79
C LEU A 86 -7.56 -5.33 -1.30
N SER A 87 -8.38 -5.67 -0.32
CA SER A 87 -8.40 -6.98 0.34
C SER A 87 -9.85 -7.47 0.46
N HIS A 88 -10.02 -8.79 0.55
CA HIS A 88 -11.32 -9.37 0.89
C HIS A 88 -11.55 -9.29 2.40
N ASP A 89 -12.79 -9.08 2.82
CA ASP A 89 -13.20 -8.96 4.24
C ASP A 89 -12.73 -10.12 5.12
N ILE A 90 -12.52 -11.31 4.54
CA ILE A 90 -11.99 -12.49 5.24
C ILE A 90 -10.64 -12.24 5.93
N LEU A 91 -9.86 -11.26 5.44
CA LEU A 91 -8.59 -10.87 6.06
C LEU A 91 -8.76 -10.14 7.40
N PHE A 92 -9.94 -9.61 7.67
CA PHE A 92 -10.28 -8.87 8.90
C PHE A 92 -11.25 -9.64 9.80
N MET A 93 -11.65 -10.85 9.41
CA MET A 93 -12.43 -11.75 10.24
C MET A 93 -11.50 -12.50 11.21
N GLY A 94 -11.33 -11.96 12.42
CA GLY A 94 -10.54 -12.55 13.51
C GLY A 94 -11.00 -12.07 14.87
#